data_AF-A0A5B0PQE7-F1
#
_entry.id   AF-A0A5B0PQE7-F1
#
_cell.length_a   1.000
_cell.length_b   1.000
_cell.length_c   1.000
_cell.angle_alpha   90.00
_cell.angle_beta   90.00
_cell.angle_gamma   90.00
#
_symmetry.space_group_name_H-M   'P 1'
#
loop_
_entity.id
_entity.type
_entity.pdbx_description
1 polymer ?
#
loop_
_entity_poly.entity_id
_entity_poly.type
_entity_poly.pdbx_seq_one_letter_code
_entity_poly.pdbx_strand_id
1 'polypeptide(L)'
;MPPKRVFKPIRPNNNNNNNNNSTTSTSNTAAPAPENHHQNDQPPPPILLEELESLLNQSTTNSSEQHLDTKPDISQIDHQNISQPKPAPLFRPLSPEPAPLPQKKNLQPPNIHQQQQQQHPKKSSKNYPKKTHQHQSNVDNELWLSKNLTDPVKTVEDKWQLLPAFLKVKGLVKQHIDSFNYFVDVDLKAILRANATVISDVDPNFHLSYLDINVGEPSRLDTGSATNKRITPHECRLRDITYSAPISVTIQYTKGNKRVLSKGIPIGRIPIMLRSNKCVLTGKSDAELAKMTECPLDPGGYFVVKGTEKVILVQEQLSKNRILIETDSRKGTIMASVTSSTHERKSKTYVVTKNSKVYLKHNSIQEEIPIAIALKAYGITSDREVVQIVCGNNDDYRAAFSICMEHCHEAGVFTQKQALAYIGKSVKMVKKGPVAGPKRPLTEEALEVLSTVVLAHVPADNLNLQPKAIYLAVMARRVVQAMANPKLVDDRDYVGNKRLEL
;
A
#
# COMPACT_ATOMS: atom_id res chain seq x y z
N MET A 1 -41.79 -29.95 -8.36
CA MET A 1 -41.21 -30.13 -7.01
C MET A 1 -39.75 -30.55 -7.15
N PRO A 2 -38.77 -29.83 -6.57
CA PRO A 2 -37.41 -30.32 -6.40
C PRO A 2 -37.26 -31.12 -5.08
N PRO A 3 -36.29 -32.06 -4.98
CA PRO A 3 -36.16 -32.93 -3.81
C PRO A 3 -35.64 -32.20 -2.57
N LYS A 4 -36.26 -32.48 -1.41
CA LYS A 4 -35.86 -31.94 -0.11
C LYS A 4 -34.48 -32.47 0.31
N ARG A 5 -33.52 -31.60 0.61
CA ARG A 5 -32.28 -31.98 1.31
C ARG A 5 -32.61 -32.26 2.78
N VAL A 6 -32.30 -33.46 3.24
CA VAL A 6 -32.47 -33.88 4.64
C VAL A 6 -31.32 -33.36 5.48
N PHE A 7 -31.59 -32.50 6.46
CA PHE A 7 -30.64 -32.15 7.51
C PHE A 7 -30.60 -33.26 8.56
N LYS A 8 -29.41 -33.77 8.87
CA LYS A 8 -29.16 -34.59 10.07
C LYS A 8 -28.77 -33.68 11.24
N PRO A 9 -29.35 -33.85 12.44
CA PRO A 9 -28.96 -33.07 13.61
C PRO A 9 -27.63 -33.56 14.20
N ILE A 10 -26.80 -32.63 14.66
CA ILE A 10 -25.58 -32.89 15.41
C ILE A 10 -25.98 -33.24 16.85
N ARG A 11 -25.51 -34.38 17.38
CA ARG A 11 -25.67 -34.73 18.80
C ARG A 11 -24.61 -33.99 19.64
N PRO A 12 -24.95 -33.45 20.82
CA PRO A 12 -23.94 -32.99 21.77
C PRO A 12 -23.19 -34.18 22.37
N ASN A 13 -21.88 -34.05 22.51
CA ASN A 13 -21.05 -35.09 23.12
C ASN A 13 -21.08 -34.94 24.64
N ASN A 14 -21.55 -35.96 25.36
CA ASN A 14 -21.76 -35.93 26.80
C ASN A 14 -20.74 -36.84 27.46
N ASN A 15 -19.78 -36.28 28.21
CA ASN A 15 -18.80 -37.04 28.97
C ASN A 15 -18.87 -36.62 30.44
N ASN A 16 -19.64 -37.39 31.22
CA ASN A 16 -19.52 -37.42 32.67
C ASN A 16 -18.19 -38.08 33.05
N ASN A 17 -17.50 -37.53 34.04
CA ASN A 17 -16.66 -38.32 34.95
C ASN A 17 -16.94 -37.83 36.37
N ASN A 18 -17.14 -38.77 37.29
CA ASN A 18 -17.68 -38.54 38.64
C ASN A 18 -16.64 -38.87 39.71
N ASN A 19 -16.71 -38.17 40.85
CA ASN A 19 -16.21 -38.56 42.19
C ASN A 19 -14.67 -38.63 42.40
N ASN A 20 -14.07 -38.59 43.60
CA ASN A 20 -14.34 -38.07 44.98
C ASN A 20 -13.04 -38.33 45.82
N ASN A 21 -12.73 -37.78 47.02
CA ASN A 21 -13.01 -36.49 47.68
C ASN A 21 -12.12 -36.38 48.95
N SER A 22 -11.35 -35.29 49.13
CA SER A 22 -10.71 -34.95 50.43
C SER A 22 -10.27 -33.48 50.46
N THR A 23 -11.03 -32.56 51.07
CA THR A 23 -10.94 -32.15 52.49
C THR A 23 -9.60 -31.55 52.93
N THR A 24 -9.53 -30.21 52.97
CA THR A 24 -9.20 -29.44 54.19
C THR A 24 -9.57 -27.97 53.99
N SER A 25 -9.80 -27.26 55.10
CA SER A 25 -10.46 -25.94 55.13
C SER A 25 -9.58 -24.86 55.76
N THR A 26 -9.85 -23.61 55.34
CA THR A 26 -9.71 -22.37 56.13
C THR A 26 -8.36 -22.03 56.79
N SER A 27 -7.75 -20.93 56.34
CA SER A 27 -7.65 -19.72 57.19
C SER A 27 -7.35 -18.47 56.35
N ASN A 28 -7.95 -17.34 56.76
CA ASN A 28 -7.69 -16.01 56.20
C ASN A 28 -6.54 -15.33 56.96
N THR A 29 -5.59 -14.74 56.24
CA THR A 29 -4.80 -13.60 56.74
C THR A 29 -4.51 -12.65 55.58
N ALA A 30 -5.07 -11.45 55.64
CA ALA A 30 -4.72 -10.36 54.73
C ALA A 30 -3.37 -9.74 55.14
N ALA A 31 -2.57 -9.36 54.15
CA ALA A 31 -1.33 -8.60 54.33
C ALA A 31 -1.40 -7.30 53.51
N PRO A 32 -0.72 -6.22 53.92
CA PRO A 32 -1.07 -4.86 53.53
C PRO A 32 -0.51 -4.42 52.18
N ALA A 33 -1.13 -3.37 51.61
CA ALA A 33 -0.65 -2.68 50.42
C ALA A 33 0.57 -1.79 50.74
N PRO A 34 1.57 -1.70 49.84
CA PRO A 34 2.70 -0.77 49.99
C PRO A 34 2.36 0.64 49.50
N GLU A 35 3.15 1.61 49.97
CA GLU A 35 2.86 3.05 49.91
C GLU A 35 3.22 3.72 48.57
N ASN A 36 2.53 4.83 48.27
CA ASN A 36 2.82 5.66 47.10
C ASN A 36 4.04 6.56 47.35
N HIS A 37 5.17 6.25 46.73
CA HIS A 37 6.24 7.23 46.52
C HIS A 37 6.07 7.93 45.16
N HIS A 38 5.57 9.16 45.18
CA HIS A 38 5.72 10.08 44.05
C HIS A 38 7.16 10.61 44.01
N GLN A 39 7.94 10.20 43.00
CA GLN A 39 9.13 10.90 42.56
C GLN A 39 8.98 11.28 41.08
N ASN A 40 9.38 12.52 40.76
CA ASN A 40 9.31 13.09 39.43
C ASN A 40 10.52 12.62 38.60
N ASP A 41 10.32 11.68 37.68
CA ASP A 41 11.29 11.41 36.61
C ASP A 41 10.79 12.01 35.29
N GLN A 42 11.48 13.03 34.80
CA GLN A 42 11.30 13.52 33.43
C GLN A 42 12.03 12.61 32.44
N PRO A 43 11.50 12.44 31.21
CA PRO A 43 12.23 11.75 30.16
C PRO A 43 13.47 12.58 29.75
N PRO A 44 14.61 11.94 29.40
CA PRO A 44 15.78 12.65 28.91
C PRO A 44 15.49 13.31 27.55
N PRO A 45 16.13 14.45 27.24
CA PRO A 45 15.92 15.16 25.98
C PRO A 45 16.49 14.37 24.78
N PRO A 46 15.94 14.57 23.56
CA PRO A 46 16.45 13.92 22.36
C PRO A 46 17.83 14.48 21.96
N ILE A 47 18.75 13.57 21.61
CA ILE A 47 20.08 13.90 21.10
C ILE A 47 19.95 14.59 19.73
N LEU A 48 20.62 15.73 19.57
CA LEU A 48 20.62 16.51 18.34
C LEU A 48 21.54 15.88 17.28
N LEU A 49 21.18 16.04 16.00
CA LEU A 49 21.86 15.45 14.84
C LEU A 49 23.30 15.95 14.60
N GLU A 50 23.75 16.96 15.33
CA GLU A 50 25.07 17.61 15.15
C GLU A 50 26.24 16.76 15.66
N GLU A 51 26.04 15.85 16.61
CA GLU A 51 27.11 14.95 17.11
C GLU A 51 27.47 13.81 16.15
N LEU A 52 26.66 13.54 15.13
CA LEU A 52 26.95 12.48 14.14
C LEU A 52 27.82 12.99 12.97
N GLU A 53 27.78 14.28 12.65
CA GLU A 53 28.59 14.87 11.57
C GLU A 53 30.06 15.09 11.99
N SER A 54 30.31 15.32 13.30
CA SER A 54 31.67 15.46 13.84
C SER A 54 32.47 14.15 13.87
N LEU A 55 31.78 13.00 13.88
CA LEU A 55 32.40 11.67 13.89
C LEU A 55 32.74 11.13 12.49
N LEU A 56 32.04 11.56 11.43
CA LEU A 56 32.38 11.13 10.06
C LEU A 56 33.64 11.81 9.52
N ASN A 57 33.88 13.08 9.89
CA ASN A 57 34.95 13.91 9.32
C ASN A 57 36.36 13.64 9.89
N GLN A 58 36.53 12.69 10.83
CA GLN A 58 37.84 12.34 11.43
C GLN A 58 38.51 11.12 10.79
N SER A 59 37.89 10.49 9.78
CA SER A 59 38.37 9.24 9.17
C SER A 59 39.13 9.43 7.84
N THR A 60 39.37 10.67 7.39
CA THR A 60 39.93 10.99 6.06
C THR A 60 41.19 11.84 6.07
N THR A 61 42.01 11.75 7.12
CA THR A 61 43.39 12.29 7.13
C THR A 61 44.35 11.36 7.88
N ASN A 62 45.03 10.45 7.16
CA ASN A 62 46.38 9.94 7.46
C ASN A 62 46.75 8.74 6.58
N SER A 63 47.43 8.97 5.45
CA SER A 63 48.58 8.17 4.97
C SER A 63 49.16 8.82 3.72
N SER A 64 50.28 9.54 3.89
CA SER A 64 51.08 10.05 2.79
C SER A 64 52.17 9.05 2.41
N GLU A 65 52.51 9.03 1.12
CA GLU A 65 53.83 8.66 0.56
C GLU A 65 54.39 7.25 0.81
N GLN A 66 54.57 6.51 -0.30
CA GLN A 66 55.92 6.21 -0.78
C GLN A 66 55.94 6.01 -2.30
N HIS A 67 56.93 6.64 -2.96
CA HIS A 67 57.21 6.55 -4.39
C HIS A 67 57.76 5.17 -4.78
N LEU A 68 57.50 4.74 -6.03
CA LEU A 68 58.53 4.09 -6.86
C LEU A 68 58.13 4.13 -8.34
N ASP A 69 59.06 4.59 -9.18
CA ASP A 69 58.88 4.78 -10.61
C ASP A 69 58.92 3.47 -11.40
N THR A 70 58.13 3.39 -12.48
CA THR A 70 58.63 2.96 -13.80
C THR A 70 57.58 3.18 -14.91
N LYS A 71 57.96 3.94 -15.95
CA LYS A 71 57.45 3.81 -17.31
C LYS A 71 58.55 3.22 -18.19
N PRO A 72 58.21 2.49 -19.25
CA PRO A 72 58.39 3.08 -20.59
C PRO A 72 57.13 2.99 -21.49
N ASP A 73 56.93 4.00 -22.34
CA ASP A 73 56.95 3.96 -23.83
C ASP A 73 56.18 2.86 -24.61
N ILE A 74 55.59 3.09 -25.80
CA ILE A 74 55.55 4.29 -26.68
C ILE A 74 54.36 4.23 -27.68
N SER A 75 53.89 5.42 -28.11
CA SER A 75 53.18 5.77 -29.38
C SER A 75 51.93 5.02 -29.93
N GLN A 76 50.94 5.85 -30.30
CA GLN A 76 50.13 5.85 -31.54
C GLN A 76 49.11 4.72 -31.82
N ILE A 77 47.84 5.11 -31.99
CA ILE A 77 47.09 5.09 -33.28
C ILE A 77 45.79 5.94 -33.15
N ASP A 78 45.32 6.43 -34.30
CA ASP A 78 44.39 7.52 -34.60
C ASP A 78 43.02 7.68 -33.89
N HIS A 79 42.51 8.91 -34.04
CA HIS A 79 41.19 9.39 -33.67
C HIS A 79 40.03 8.61 -34.34
N GLN A 80 38.97 8.30 -33.56
CA GLN A 80 37.58 8.42 -34.04
C GLN A 80 36.66 9.04 -32.97
N ASN A 81 35.71 9.85 -33.45
CA ASN A 81 34.76 10.63 -32.65
C ASN A 81 33.94 9.80 -31.65
N ILE A 82 33.96 10.20 -30.37
CA ILE A 82 32.79 10.03 -29.49
C ILE A 82 32.44 11.40 -28.91
N SER A 83 31.33 11.96 -29.35
CA SER A 83 30.76 13.22 -28.87
C SER A 83 30.28 13.07 -27.42
N GLN A 84 30.84 13.85 -26.50
CA GLN A 84 30.28 13.99 -25.16
C GLN A 84 28.91 14.71 -25.24
N PRO A 85 27.82 14.16 -24.68
CA PRO A 85 26.56 14.88 -24.58
C PRO A 85 26.70 16.02 -23.57
N LYS A 86 26.33 17.24 -23.98
CA LYS A 86 26.27 18.41 -23.09
C LYS A 86 25.31 18.17 -21.93
N PRO A 87 25.58 18.68 -20.71
CA PRO A 87 24.61 18.64 -19.62
C PRO A 87 23.36 19.45 -20.00
N ALA A 88 22.18 18.90 -19.70
CA ALA A 88 20.90 19.52 -20.00
C ALA A 88 20.66 20.76 -19.11
N PRO A 89 20.11 21.86 -19.65
CA PRO A 89 19.78 23.04 -18.84
C PRO A 89 18.55 22.77 -17.96
N LEU A 90 18.69 23.02 -16.66
CA LEU A 90 17.60 23.05 -15.69
C LEU A 90 16.61 24.17 -16.05
N PHE A 91 15.43 23.82 -16.58
CA PHE A 91 14.38 24.79 -16.88
C PHE A 91 13.27 24.84 -15.82
N ARG A 92 13.10 26.07 -15.34
CA ARG A 92 12.17 26.63 -14.35
C ARG A 92 10.71 26.15 -14.48
N PRO A 93 9.95 26.04 -13.37
CA PRO A 93 8.49 25.88 -13.44
C PRO A 93 7.84 27.12 -14.07
N LEU A 94 6.93 26.90 -15.03
CA LEU A 94 6.09 27.95 -15.61
C LEU A 94 4.91 28.25 -14.67
N SER A 95 4.82 29.49 -14.20
CA SER A 95 3.60 30.07 -13.63
C SER A 95 3.01 31.05 -14.64
N PRO A 96 1.69 31.03 -14.92
CA PRO A 96 1.08 31.97 -15.85
C PRO A 96 0.90 33.36 -15.21
N GLU A 97 1.31 34.41 -15.92
CA GLU A 97 1.00 35.80 -15.56
C GLU A 97 -0.50 36.10 -15.75
N PRO A 98 -1.09 36.98 -14.92
CA PRO A 98 -2.47 37.44 -15.09
C PRO A 98 -2.60 38.49 -16.21
N ALA A 99 -3.68 38.41 -16.99
CA ALA A 99 -3.96 39.35 -18.07
C ALA A 99 -4.32 40.77 -17.56
N PRO A 100 -4.01 41.84 -18.31
CA PRO A 100 -4.26 43.22 -17.89
C PRO A 100 -5.76 43.60 -17.94
N LEU A 101 -6.18 44.41 -16.97
CA LEU A 101 -7.54 44.97 -16.88
C LEU A 101 -7.80 46.04 -17.96
N PRO A 102 -9.01 46.11 -18.55
CA PRO A 102 -9.32 47.10 -19.58
C PRO A 102 -9.52 48.52 -19.02
N GLN A 103 -9.04 49.51 -19.77
CA GLN A 103 -9.09 50.93 -19.42
C GLN A 103 -10.50 51.53 -19.61
N LYS A 104 -10.87 52.49 -18.73
CA LYS A 104 -12.11 53.26 -18.84
C LYS A 104 -12.09 54.17 -20.08
N LYS A 105 -13.17 54.16 -20.87
CA LYS A 105 -13.53 55.26 -21.79
C LYS A 105 -14.78 55.97 -21.27
N ASN A 106 -14.67 57.27 -20.99
CA ASN A 106 -15.81 58.17 -20.86
C ASN A 106 -16.33 58.55 -22.24
N LEU A 107 -17.65 58.69 -22.41
CA LEU A 107 -18.30 59.69 -23.29
C LEU A 107 -19.85 59.66 -23.16
N GLN A 108 -20.34 60.56 -22.29
CA GLN A 108 -21.54 61.44 -22.40
C GLN A 108 -22.96 60.91 -22.78
N PRO A 109 -24.04 61.66 -22.42
CA PRO A 109 -25.37 61.08 -22.17
C PRO A 109 -26.42 61.37 -23.26
N PRO A 110 -27.55 60.62 -23.28
CA PRO A 110 -28.75 61.00 -24.02
C PRO A 110 -29.66 61.96 -23.24
N ASN A 111 -30.50 62.67 -24.00
CA ASN A 111 -31.18 63.90 -23.59
C ASN A 111 -32.52 63.69 -22.86
N ILE A 112 -32.99 64.75 -22.19
CA ILE A 112 -34.28 64.79 -21.48
C ILE A 112 -35.44 64.94 -22.48
N HIS A 113 -36.50 64.15 -22.31
CA HIS A 113 -37.85 64.58 -22.68
C HIS A 113 -38.87 64.27 -21.58
N GLN A 114 -39.74 65.24 -21.35
CA GLN A 114 -40.71 65.25 -20.26
C GLN A 114 -42.01 64.57 -20.68
N GLN A 115 -42.65 63.87 -19.75
CA GLN A 115 -44.10 63.91 -19.63
C GLN A 115 -44.51 63.79 -18.16
N GLN A 116 -45.32 64.76 -17.73
CA GLN A 116 -46.11 64.71 -16.50
C GLN A 116 -47.22 63.65 -16.72
N GLN A 117 -47.97 63.10 -15.77
CA GLN A 117 -48.55 63.62 -14.53
C GLN A 117 -49.28 62.39 -13.92
N GLN A 118 -49.25 62.06 -12.62
CA GLN A 118 -50.22 62.50 -11.60
C GLN A 118 -49.87 61.82 -10.25
N GLN A 119 -50.17 62.47 -9.14
CA GLN A 119 -50.10 61.92 -7.77
C GLN A 119 -51.52 61.83 -7.18
N HIS A 120 -51.76 60.94 -6.20
CA HIS A 120 -52.64 61.09 -5.02
C HIS A 120 -52.69 59.73 -4.25
N PRO A 121 -53.12 59.66 -2.96
CA PRO A 121 -52.34 60.16 -1.83
C PRO A 121 -52.09 59.09 -0.74
N LYS A 122 -51.29 59.47 0.28
CA LYS A 122 -50.85 58.62 1.40
C LYS A 122 -52.02 58.10 2.26
N LYS A 123 -51.91 56.87 2.76
CA LYS A 123 -52.49 56.45 4.06
C LYS A 123 -51.41 55.80 4.93
N SER A 124 -51.35 56.22 6.18
CA SER A 124 -50.36 55.78 7.18
C SER A 124 -50.94 54.70 8.08
N SER A 125 -50.23 53.58 8.26
CA SER A 125 -50.43 52.71 9.43
C SER A 125 -49.13 52.02 9.86
N LYS A 126 -48.55 52.55 10.95
CA LYS A 126 -47.76 51.91 12.01
C LYS A 126 -46.92 50.67 11.69
N ASN A 127 -45.61 50.82 11.94
CA ASN A 127 -44.58 49.77 11.94
C ASN A 127 -44.94 48.54 12.78
N TYR A 128 -44.62 47.37 12.24
CA TYR A 128 -44.17 46.20 13.00
C TYR A 128 -42.86 45.70 12.36
N PRO A 129 -41.78 45.44 13.12
CA PRO A 129 -40.52 44.97 12.54
C PRO A 129 -40.64 43.50 12.12
N LYS A 130 -40.84 43.25 10.82
CA LYS A 130 -40.61 41.92 10.25
C LYS A 130 -39.12 41.63 10.29
N LYS A 131 -38.72 40.65 11.11
CA LYS A 131 -37.36 40.09 11.06
C LYS A 131 -37.14 39.43 9.69
N THR A 132 -36.44 40.11 8.79
CA THR A 132 -35.83 39.48 7.62
C THR A 132 -34.70 38.57 8.10
N HIS A 133 -34.85 37.26 7.91
CA HIS A 133 -33.70 36.34 7.90
C HIS A 133 -32.82 36.71 6.70
N GLN A 134 -31.83 37.58 6.92
CA GLN A 134 -30.79 37.83 5.93
C GLN A 134 -29.86 36.62 5.83
N HIS A 135 -29.48 36.28 4.60
CA HIS A 135 -28.57 35.18 4.29
C HIS A 135 -27.28 35.26 5.10
N GLN A 136 -27.06 34.28 5.96
CA GLN A 136 -25.85 34.13 6.78
C GLN A 136 -24.78 33.25 6.09
N SER A 137 -24.84 33.13 4.76
CA SER A 137 -24.12 32.10 3.98
C SER A 137 -22.90 32.57 3.18
N ASN A 138 -22.56 33.88 3.21
CA ASN A 138 -21.47 34.44 2.40
C ASN A 138 -20.23 34.92 3.19
N VAL A 139 -20.25 34.89 4.53
CA VAL A 139 -19.20 35.55 5.35
C VAL A 139 -17.89 34.75 5.40
N ASP A 140 -17.93 33.42 5.25
CA ASP A 140 -16.76 32.55 5.52
C ASP A 140 -15.82 32.35 4.32
N ASN A 141 -16.24 32.74 3.10
CA ASN A 141 -15.51 32.41 1.87
C ASN A 141 -14.37 33.39 1.52
N GLU A 142 -14.33 34.58 2.11
CA GLU A 142 -13.41 35.67 1.68
C GLU A 142 -12.17 35.87 2.56
N LEU A 143 -12.13 35.33 3.78
CA LEU A 143 -11.06 35.55 4.79
C LEU A 143 -9.65 35.00 4.44
N TRP A 144 -9.47 34.50 3.22
CA TRP A 144 -8.29 33.75 2.74
C TRP A 144 -7.68 34.32 1.49
N LEU A 145 -8.53 34.82 0.58
CA LEU A 145 -8.10 35.32 -0.74
C LEU A 145 -7.28 36.61 -0.65
N SER A 146 -7.33 37.29 0.50
CA SER A 146 -6.66 38.56 0.79
C SER A 146 -5.30 38.42 1.49
N LYS A 147 -4.83 37.20 1.77
CA LYS A 147 -3.57 36.95 2.50
C LYS A 147 -2.45 36.49 1.57
N ASN A 148 -1.27 37.10 1.67
CA ASN A 148 -0.07 36.70 0.94
C ASN A 148 0.78 35.69 1.75
N LEU A 149 1.64 34.94 1.07
CA LEU A 149 2.53 33.95 1.71
C LEU A 149 3.53 34.58 2.70
N THR A 150 3.82 35.87 2.55
CA THR A 150 4.74 36.65 3.38
C THR A 150 4.08 37.37 4.55
N ASP A 151 2.76 37.24 4.73
CA ASP A 151 2.04 37.93 5.80
C ASP A 151 2.45 37.39 7.19
N PRO A 152 2.51 38.23 8.24
CA PRO A 152 2.91 37.80 9.56
C PRO A 152 1.98 36.73 10.12
N VAL A 153 2.57 35.67 10.70
CA VAL A 153 1.83 34.54 11.27
C VAL A 153 0.96 35.03 12.42
N LYS A 154 -0.34 34.78 12.31
CA LYS A 154 -1.34 35.23 13.27
C LYS A 154 -1.29 34.45 14.60
N THR A 155 -2.11 34.91 15.55
CA THR A 155 -2.30 34.33 16.90
C THR A 155 -2.65 32.84 16.89
N VAL A 156 -2.54 32.18 18.05
CA VAL A 156 -2.96 30.77 18.20
C VAL A 156 -4.44 30.57 17.91
N GLU A 157 -5.28 31.55 18.27
CA GLU A 157 -6.72 31.54 17.97
C GLU A 157 -6.95 31.51 16.46
N ASP A 158 -6.27 32.39 15.70
CA ASP A 158 -6.25 32.40 14.24
C ASP A 158 -5.66 31.13 13.57
N LYS A 159 -5.30 30.07 14.31
CA LYS A 159 -4.94 28.76 13.71
C LYS A 159 -6.15 27.87 13.42
N TRP A 160 -7.30 28.07 14.10
CA TRP A 160 -8.54 27.31 13.80
C TRP A 160 -8.92 27.43 12.32
N GLN A 161 -8.63 28.61 11.78
CA GLN A 161 -8.79 29.04 10.41
C GLN A 161 -8.16 28.09 9.36
N LEU A 162 -7.12 27.31 9.71
CA LEU A 162 -6.54 26.32 8.79
C LEU A 162 -7.48 25.13 8.51
N LEU A 163 -8.37 24.79 9.43
CA LEU A 163 -9.26 23.63 9.30
C LEU A 163 -10.31 23.82 8.18
N PRO A 164 -11.07 24.93 8.08
CA PRO A 164 -11.93 25.20 6.93
C PRO A 164 -11.18 25.20 5.59
N ALA A 165 -9.98 25.79 5.54
CA ALA A 165 -9.18 25.83 4.32
C ALA A 165 -8.74 24.41 3.88
N PHE A 166 -8.30 23.58 4.83
CA PHE A 166 -8.00 22.17 4.59
C PHE A 166 -9.24 21.40 4.10
N LEU A 167 -10.37 21.53 4.80
CA LEU A 167 -11.62 20.84 4.45
C LEU A 167 -12.19 21.28 3.09
N LYS A 168 -11.97 22.53 2.66
CA LYS A 168 -12.38 23.02 1.34
C LYS A 168 -11.61 22.36 0.18
N VAL A 169 -10.36 21.96 0.40
CA VAL A 169 -9.49 21.32 -0.63
C VAL A 169 -9.47 19.79 -0.52
N LYS A 170 -9.54 19.27 0.71
CA LYS A 170 -9.44 17.84 1.01
C LYS A 170 -10.76 17.18 1.39
N GLY A 171 -11.74 17.89 1.94
CA GLY A 171 -13.02 17.30 2.38
C GLY A 171 -12.85 16.19 3.44
N LEU A 172 -13.95 15.47 3.73
CA LEU A 172 -14.01 14.41 4.74
C LEU A 172 -14.03 12.97 4.18
N VAL A 173 -14.28 12.82 2.87
CA VAL A 173 -14.55 11.53 2.20
C VAL A 173 -13.58 11.26 1.04
N LYS A 174 -12.63 12.18 0.82
CA LYS A 174 -11.69 12.14 -0.30
C LYS A 174 -10.74 10.96 -0.26
N GLN A 175 -10.51 10.32 0.88
CA GLN A 175 -9.78 9.07 0.99
C GLN A 175 -10.34 7.97 0.08
N HIS A 176 -11.67 7.86 -0.05
CA HIS A 176 -12.30 6.90 -0.96
C HIS A 176 -12.23 7.37 -2.41
N ILE A 177 -12.50 8.66 -2.65
CA ILE A 177 -12.54 9.25 -3.99
C ILE A 177 -11.15 9.26 -4.64
N ASP A 178 -10.11 9.72 -3.93
CA ASP A 178 -8.73 9.73 -4.42
C ASP A 178 -8.20 8.30 -4.61
N SER A 179 -8.50 7.34 -3.71
CA SER A 179 -8.13 5.92 -3.89
C SER A 179 -8.77 5.35 -5.16
N PHE A 180 -10.08 5.54 -5.34
CA PHE A 180 -10.79 5.05 -6.53
C PHE A 180 -10.31 5.72 -7.83
N ASN A 181 -10.05 7.03 -7.81
CA ASN A 181 -9.50 7.76 -8.96
C ASN A 181 -8.13 7.21 -9.35
N TYR A 182 -7.23 7.03 -8.38
CA TYR A 182 -5.91 6.45 -8.58
C TYR A 182 -5.97 5.01 -9.10
N PHE A 183 -6.87 4.20 -8.54
CA PHE A 183 -7.11 2.83 -9.00
C PHE A 183 -7.51 2.79 -10.49
N VAL A 184 -8.47 3.64 -10.89
CA VAL A 184 -8.99 3.69 -12.25
C VAL A 184 -7.96 4.22 -13.25
N ASP A 185 -7.20 5.26 -12.91
CA ASP A 185 -6.29 5.93 -13.85
C ASP A 185 -4.89 5.27 -13.89
N VAL A 186 -4.42 4.65 -12.79
CA VAL A 186 -3.06 4.11 -12.62
C VAL A 186 -3.05 2.60 -12.40
N ASP A 187 -3.70 2.08 -11.34
CA ASP A 187 -3.52 0.67 -10.95
C ASP A 187 -4.13 -0.31 -11.95
N LEU A 188 -5.27 0.01 -12.58
CA LEU A 188 -5.82 -0.81 -13.66
C LEU A 188 -4.81 -1.01 -14.79
N LYS A 189 -4.00 0.00 -15.11
CA LYS A 189 -2.94 -0.08 -16.12
C LYS A 189 -1.73 -0.86 -15.60
N ALA A 190 -1.41 -0.79 -14.31
CA ALA A 190 -0.37 -1.62 -13.69
C ALA A 190 -0.75 -3.12 -13.70
N ILE A 191 -2.00 -3.45 -13.34
CA ILE A 191 -2.56 -4.81 -13.37
C ILE A 191 -2.54 -5.38 -14.80
N LEU A 192 -2.88 -4.56 -15.80
CA LEU A 192 -2.81 -4.94 -17.21
C LEU A 192 -1.38 -5.27 -17.66
N ARG A 193 -0.40 -4.43 -17.28
CA ARG A 193 1.03 -4.65 -17.63
C ARG A 193 1.58 -5.94 -17.01
N ALA A 194 1.20 -6.25 -15.77
CA ALA A 194 1.62 -7.49 -15.11
C ALA A 194 1.10 -8.76 -15.82
N ASN A 195 -0.07 -8.68 -16.44
CA ASN A 195 -0.73 -9.80 -17.13
C ASN A 195 -0.86 -9.54 -18.64
N ALA A 196 0.13 -8.86 -19.23
CA ALA A 196 -0.01 -8.29 -20.58
C ALA A 196 -0.16 -9.33 -21.69
N THR A 197 0.44 -10.52 -21.56
CA THR A 197 0.49 -11.53 -22.62
C THR A 197 -0.20 -12.82 -22.22
N VAL A 198 -1.08 -13.31 -23.07
CA VAL A 198 -1.73 -14.62 -23.01
C VAL A 198 -1.23 -15.45 -24.19
N ILE A 199 -0.74 -16.65 -23.90
CA ILE A 199 -0.19 -17.61 -24.88
C ILE A 199 -1.15 -18.80 -24.97
N SER A 200 -1.34 -19.35 -26.16
CA SER A 200 -2.13 -20.58 -26.35
C SER A 200 -1.28 -21.82 -26.06
N ASP A 201 -1.82 -22.75 -25.25
CA ASP A 201 -1.20 -24.06 -25.00
C ASP A 201 -1.24 -24.99 -26.24
N VAL A 202 -2.08 -24.68 -27.24
CA VAL A 202 -2.34 -25.54 -28.42
C VAL A 202 -1.63 -25.03 -29.68
N ASP A 203 -1.56 -23.72 -29.88
CA ASP A 203 -0.86 -23.09 -31.03
C ASP A 203 0.16 -22.07 -30.52
N PRO A 204 1.46 -22.40 -30.49
CA PRO A 204 2.52 -21.48 -30.07
C PRO A 204 2.59 -20.17 -30.86
N ASN A 205 2.01 -20.12 -32.08
CA ASN A 205 1.99 -18.90 -32.88
C ASN A 205 0.87 -17.94 -32.46
N PHE A 206 -0.15 -18.43 -31.76
CA PHE A 206 -1.25 -17.61 -31.25
C PHE A 206 -0.90 -17.00 -29.88
N HIS A 207 -0.64 -15.70 -29.89
CA HIS A 207 -0.52 -14.89 -28.68
C HIS A 207 -1.45 -13.69 -28.75
N LEU A 208 -1.97 -13.31 -27.57
CA LEU A 208 -2.77 -12.10 -27.36
C LEU A 208 -2.02 -11.21 -26.37
N SER A 209 -1.81 -9.96 -26.75
CA SER A 209 -1.20 -8.94 -25.92
C SER A 209 -2.17 -7.79 -25.66
N TYR A 210 -2.40 -7.48 -24.38
CA TYR A 210 -3.11 -6.28 -23.96
C TYR A 210 -2.19 -5.07 -24.04
N LEU A 211 -2.65 -3.99 -24.69
CA LEU A 211 -1.87 -2.77 -24.87
C LEU A 211 -2.29 -1.65 -23.94
N ASP A 212 -3.60 -1.43 -23.78
CA ASP A 212 -4.15 -0.39 -22.91
C ASP A 212 -5.56 -0.75 -22.42
N ILE A 213 -5.94 -0.19 -21.28
CA ILE A 213 -7.23 -0.36 -20.61
C ILE A 213 -7.79 1.01 -20.22
N ASN A 214 -9.05 1.26 -20.55
CA ASN A 214 -9.74 2.50 -20.22
C ASN A 214 -11.13 2.21 -19.66
N VAL A 215 -11.52 2.99 -18.66
CA VAL A 215 -12.88 2.99 -18.11
C VAL A 215 -13.64 4.15 -18.75
N GLY A 216 -14.77 3.83 -19.38
CA GLY A 216 -15.64 4.81 -20.01
C GLY A 216 -16.50 5.60 -19.02
N GLU A 217 -17.52 6.28 -19.52
CA GLU A 217 -18.52 6.95 -18.69
C GLU A 217 -19.67 6.00 -18.27
N PRO A 218 -20.31 6.26 -17.12
CA PRO A 218 -21.53 5.60 -16.69
C PRO A 218 -22.61 5.63 -17.78
N SER A 219 -23.12 4.44 -18.11
CA SER A 219 -24.03 4.26 -19.24
C SER A 219 -25.06 3.15 -19.02
N ARG A 220 -26.19 3.21 -19.73
CA ARG A 220 -27.17 2.12 -19.76
C ARG A 220 -26.60 0.88 -20.47
N LEU A 221 -27.10 -0.30 -20.10
CA LEU A 221 -26.76 -1.58 -20.74
C LEU A 221 -27.66 -1.89 -21.96
N ASP A 222 -28.74 -1.13 -22.16
CA ASP A 222 -29.82 -1.47 -23.09
C ASP A 222 -29.40 -1.58 -24.55
N THR A 223 -29.71 -2.73 -25.14
CA THR A 223 -29.43 -3.11 -26.54
C THR A 223 -30.49 -2.60 -27.53
N GLY A 224 -31.58 -1.99 -27.05
CA GLY A 224 -32.79 -1.72 -27.84
C GLY A 224 -32.80 -0.41 -28.62
N SER A 225 -32.98 0.72 -27.93
CA SER A 225 -33.07 2.05 -28.56
C SER A 225 -32.91 3.15 -27.52
N ALA A 226 -31.83 3.94 -27.60
CA ALA A 226 -31.67 5.17 -26.84
C ALA A 226 -30.61 6.10 -27.46
N THR A 227 -31.03 7.27 -27.94
CA THR A 227 -30.15 8.39 -28.29
C THR A 227 -29.33 8.91 -27.09
N ASN A 228 -29.79 8.66 -25.86
CA ASN A 228 -29.11 9.03 -24.62
C ASN A 228 -28.58 7.79 -23.89
N LYS A 229 -27.27 7.53 -24.04
CA LYS A 229 -26.57 6.42 -23.35
C LYS A 229 -26.18 6.74 -21.90
N ARG A 230 -26.07 8.03 -21.53
CA ARG A 230 -25.69 8.50 -20.19
C ARG A 230 -26.77 8.14 -19.15
N ILE A 231 -26.33 7.93 -17.91
CA ILE A 231 -27.21 7.58 -16.77
C ILE A 231 -26.83 8.39 -15.53
N THR A 232 -27.81 8.78 -14.70
CA THR A 232 -27.58 9.46 -13.41
C THR A 232 -27.65 8.45 -12.25
N PRO A 233 -26.99 8.71 -11.10
CA PRO A 233 -27.13 7.83 -9.93
C PRO A 233 -28.57 7.77 -9.40
N HIS A 234 -29.30 8.89 -9.41
CA HIS A 234 -30.74 8.93 -9.09
C HIS A 234 -31.57 7.96 -9.94
N GLU A 235 -31.35 7.89 -11.27
CA GLU A 235 -32.01 6.89 -12.12
C GLU A 235 -31.64 5.46 -11.69
N CYS A 236 -30.37 5.22 -11.33
CA CYS A 236 -29.94 3.89 -10.86
C CYS A 236 -30.63 3.46 -9.56
N ARG A 237 -30.85 4.39 -8.63
CA ARG A 237 -31.59 4.16 -7.38
C ARG A 237 -33.04 3.75 -7.67
N LEU A 238 -33.75 4.52 -8.49
CA LEU A 238 -35.17 4.29 -8.79
C LEU A 238 -35.46 3.05 -9.64
N ARG A 239 -34.50 2.60 -10.46
CA ARG A 239 -34.68 1.46 -11.39
C ARG A 239 -34.06 0.15 -10.91
N ASP A 240 -33.57 0.09 -9.68
CA ASP A 240 -32.86 -1.07 -9.10
C ASP A 240 -31.67 -1.58 -9.95
N ILE A 241 -30.97 -0.66 -10.63
CA ILE A 241 -29.80 -0.97 -11.48
C ILE A 241 -28.49 -0.47 -10.85
N THR A 242 -27.37 -0.94 -11.39
CA THR A 242 -26.02 -0.59 -10.90
C THR A 242 -25.41 0.56 -11.69
N TYR A 243 -25.03 1.63 -11.00
CA TYR A 243 -24.31 2.75 -11.58
C TYR A 243 -22.89 2.31 -11.97
N SER A 244 -22.69 2.04 -13.26
CA SER A 244 -21.48 1.39 -13.79
C SER A 244 -21.08 1.93 -15.15
N ALA A 245 -19.79 1.90 -15.43
CA ALA A 245 -19.21 2.24 -16.73
C ALA A 245 -18.63 0.99 -17.42
N PRO A 246 -18.60 0.93 -18.77
CA PRO A 246 -17.94 -0.13 -19.50
C PRO A 246 -16.41 0.00 -19.38
N ILE A 247 -15.75 -1.13 -19.20
CA ILE A 247 -14.29 -1.25 -19.28
C ILE A 247 -13.96 -1.70 -20.70
N SER A 248 -13.16 -0.93 -21.42
CA SER A 248 -12.69 -1.28 -22.76
C SER A 248 -11.17 -1.46 -22.81
N VAL A 249 -10.72 -2.42 -23.61
CA VAL A 249 -9.30 -2.71 -23.82
C VAL A 249 -8.91 -2.58 -25.28
N THR A 250 -7.64 -2.32 -25.51
CA THR A 250 -6.99 -2.49 -26.81
C THR A 250 -6.15 -3.75 -26.77
N ILE A 251 -6.42 -4.70 -27.65
CA ILE A 251 -5.65 -5.94 -27.79
C ILE A 251 -4.96 -6.02 -29.14
N GLN A 252 -3.79 -6.66 -29.15
CA GLN A 252 -3.08 -7.09 -30.33
C GLN A 252 -3.00 -8.62 -30.32
N TYR A 253 -3.35 -9.27 -31.42
CA TYR A 253 -3.29 -10.73 -31.51
C TYR A 253 -2.82 -11.18 -32.90
N THR A 254 -2.24 -12.37 -32.99
CA THR A 254 -1.87 -12.99 -34.27
C THR A 254 -3.05 -13.75 -34.87
N LYS A 255 -3.29 -13.57 -36.17
CA LYS A 255 -4.22 -14.38 -36.96
C LYS A 255 -3.45 -14.94 -38.16
N GLY A 256 -2.90 -16.14 -38.00
CA GLY A 256 -1.80 -16.63 -38.85
C GLY A 256 -0.61 -15.66 -38.77
N ASN A 257 0.05 -15.41 -39.91
CA ASN A 257 1.25 -14.55 -39.97
C ASN A 257 0.97 -13.03 -39.87
N LYS A 258 -0.27 -12.60 -39.62
CA LYS A 258 -0.63 -11.17 -39.51
C LYS A 258 -0.98 -10.79 -38.07
N ARG A 259 -0.37 -9.70 -37.58
CA ARG A 259 -0.75 -9.06 -36.30
C ARG A 259 -1.97 -8.17 -36.54
N VAL A 260 -3.06 -8.44 -35.83
CA VAL A 260 -4.31 -7.65 -35.87
C VAL A 260 -4.40 -6.82 -34.60
N LEU A 261 -4.72 -5.54 -34.74
CA LEU A 261 -4.96 -4.61 -33.64
C LEU A 261 -6.46 -4.35 -33.54
N SER A 262 -7.06 -4.66 -32.38
CA SER A 262 -8.47 -4.38 -32.10
C SER A 262 -8.58 -3.44 -30.92
N LYS A 263 -9.23 -2.29 -31.13
CA LYS A 263 -9.35 -1.19 -30.17
C LYS A 263 -10.76 -1.13 -29.59
N GLY A 264 -10.86 -0.85 -28.30
CA GLY A 264 -12.14 -0.55 -27.65
C GLY A 264 -13.04 -1.77 -27.40
N ILE A 265 -12.48 -2.98 -27.29
CA ILE A 265 -13.24 -4.19 -26.97
C ILE A 265 -13.79 -4.07 -25.54
N PRO A 266 -15.12 -4.13 -25.31
CA PRO A 266 -15.67 -4.16 -23.97
C PRO A 266 -15.42 -5.53 -23.31
N ILE A 267 -14.72 -5.55 -22.17
CA ILE A 267 -14.45 -6.78 -21.40
C ILE A 267 -15.36 -6.94 -20.18
N GLY A 268 -16.06 -5.89 -19.79
CA GLY A 268 -16.93 -5.91 -18.62
C GLY A 268 -17.41 -4.51 -18.24
N ARG A 269 -17.95 -4.39 -17.02
CA ARG A 269 -18.39 -3.12 -16.44
C ARG A 269 -17.88 -3.01 -15.01
N ILE A 270 -17.48 -1.81 -14.61
CA ILE A 270 -17.08 -1.49 -13.24
C ILE A 270 -18.11 -0.54 -12.60
N PRO A 271 -18.59 -0.80 -11.37
CA PRO A 271 -19.37 0.17 -10.61
C PRO A 271 -18.55 1.45 -10.39
N ILE A 272 -19.14 2.61 -10.63
CA ILE A 272 -18.45 3.90 -10.48
C ILE A 272 -18.83 4.51 -9.12
N MET A 273 -17.82 4.99 -8.39
CA MET A 273 -18.03 5.68 -7.13
C MET A 273 -18.62 7.07 -7.37
N LEU A 274 -19.63 7.48 -6.59
CA LEU A 274 -20.22 8.81 -6.70
C LEU A 274 -19.16 9.88 -6.36
N ARG A 275 -19.14 10.95 -7.16
CA ARG A 275 -18.14 12.05 -7.13
C ARG A 275 -16.68 11.64 -7.46
N SER A 276 -16.46 10.47 -8.06
CA SER A 276 -15.17 10.12 -8.69
C SER A 276 -14.96 10.77 -10.06
N ASN A 277 -13.73 10.75 -10.56
CA ASN A 277 -13.30 11.29 -11.87
C ASN A 277 -14.11 10.80 -13.09
N LYS A 278 -14.74 9.62 -13.03
CA LYS A 278 -15.63 9.09 -14.09
C LYS A 278 -17.12 9.30 -13.78
N CYS A 279 -17.48 9.87 -12.64
CA CYS A 279 -18.86 10.13 -12.26
C CYS A 279 -19.40 11.38 -12.96
N VAL A 280 -20.66 11.32 -13.41
CA VAL A 280 -21.34 12.44 -14.10
C VAL A 280 -21.54 13.66 -13.19
N LEU A 281 -21.42 13.49 -11.86
CA LEU A 281 -21.64 14.54 -10.86
C LEU A 281 -20.40 15.42 -10.58
N THR A 282 -19.20 15.05 -11.05
CA THR A 282 -18.01 15.86 -10.77
C THR A 282 -17.94 17.13 -11.61
N GLY A 283 -17.49 18.24 -11.00
CA GLY A 283 -17.37 19.54 -11.66
C GLY A 283 -18.72 20.20 -11.99
N LYS A 284 -19.82 19.72 -11.40
CA LYS A 284 -21.18 20.22 -11.62
C LYS A 284 -21.55 21.28 -10.58
N SER A 285 -22.22 22.33 -11.04
CA SER A 285 -22.79 23.37 -10.18
C SER A 285 -24.05 22.87 -9.46
N ASP A 286 -24.40 23.49 -8.34
CA ASP A 286 -25.60 23.16 -7.56
C ASP A 286 -26.89 23.18 -8.40
N ALA A 287 -26.98 24.11 -9.36
CA ALA A 287 -28.09 24.20 -10.30
C ALA A 287 -28.13 23.05 -11.32
N GLU A 288 -26.98 22.47 -11.69
CA GLU A 288 -26.92 21.26 -12.53
C GLU A 288 -27.21 20.00 -11.71
N LEU A 289 -26.75 19.93 -10.46
CA LEU A 289 -27.05 18.83 -9.54
C LEU A 289 -28.56 18.77 -9.25
N ALA A 290 -29.21 19.93 -9.02
CA ALA A 290 -30.66 20.03 -8.89
C ALA A 290 -31.41 19.53 -10.14
N LYS A 291 -30.94 19.87 -11.37
CA LYS A 291 -31.50 19.33 -12.63
C LYS A 291 -31.34 17.81 -12.76
N MET A 292 -30.31 17.24 -12.14
CA MET A 292 -30.07 15.79 -12.09
C MET A 292 -30.71 15.11 -10.88
N THR A 293 -31.52 15.83 -10.07
CA THR A 293 -32.18 15.33 -8.85
C THR A 293 -31.20 14.78 -7.80
N GLU A 294 -30.02 15.39 -7.69
CA GLU A 294 -28.97 15.05 -6.71
C GLU A 294 -28.73 16.20 -5.73
N CYS A 295 -28.30 15.87 -4.50
CA CYS A 295 -28.01 16.86 -3.47
C CYS A 295 -26.58 17.43 -3.59
N PRO A 296 -26.37 18.77 -3.56
CA PRO A 296 -25.03 19.35 -3.53
C PRO A 296 -24.27 19.06 -2.23
N LEU A 297 -24.98 18.80 -1.13
CA LEU A 297 -24.40 18.47 0.18
C LEU A 297 -24.14 16.96 0.40
N ASP A 298 -24.49 16.09 -0.54
CA ASP A 298 -24.13 14.67 -0.49
C ASP A 298 -22.59 14.51 -0.45
N PRO A 299 -21.98 13.79 0.50
CA PRO A 299 -20.54 13.55 0.49
C PRO A 299 -20.04 12.78 -0.74
N GLY A 300 -20.87 11.93 -1.36
CA GLY A 300 -20.40 10.93 -2.33
C GLY A 300 -19.49 9.87 -1.70
N GLY A 301 -18.60 9.26 -2.49
CA GLY A 301 -17.64 8.27 -1.98
C GLY A 301 -18.18 6.85 -1.80
N TYR A 302 -19.39 6.57 -2.28
CA TYR A 302 -20.04 5.25 -2.24
C TYR A 302 -20.52 4.81 -3.63
N PHE A 303 -21.03 3.58 -3.73
CA PHE A 303 -21.50 2.97 -4.97
C PHE A 303 -23.01 2.72 -4.94
N VAL A 304 -23.69 2.87 -6.08
CA VAL A 304 -25.09 2.42 -6.26
C VAL A 304 -25.09 1.08 -6.99
N VAL A 305 -25.48 0.01 -6.31
CA VAL A 305 -25.47 -1.37 -6.82
C VAL A 305 -26.84 -2.00 -6.63
N LYS A 306 -27.53 -2.31 -7.74
CA LYS A 306 -28.90 -2.81 -7.75
C LYS A 306 -29.85 -1.93 -6.91
N GLY A 307 -29.92 -0.64 -7.22
CA GLY A 307 -30.70 0.36 -6.47
C GLY A 307 -30.10 0.76 -5.11
N THR A 308 -29.50 -0.18 -4.39
CA THR A 308 -28.96 0.03 -3.03
C THR A 308 -27.63 0.78 -3.01
N GLU A 309 -27.49 1.72 -2.09
CA GLU A 309 -26.25 2.44 -1.81
C GLU A 309 -25.32 1.60 -0.93
N LYS A 310 -24.03 1.53 -1.27
CA LYS A 310 -23.04 0.70 -0.60
C LYS A 310 -21.71 1.42 -0.46
N VAL A 311 -21.23 1.55 0.77
CA VAL A 311 -19.90 2.06 1.12
C VAL A 311 -18.94 0.89 1.36
N ILE A 312 -17.67 1.05 0.98
CA ILE A 312 -16.59 0.12 1.36
C ILE A 312 -16.00 0.65 2.66
N LEU A 313 -16.03 -0.16 3.71
CA LEU A 313 -15.41 0.20 4.99
C LEU A 313 -13.88 0.12 4.86
N VAL A 314 -13.19 1.16 5.34
CA VAL A 314 -11.72 1.19 5.41
C VAL A 314 -11.24 0.04 6.28
N GLN A 315 -10.27 -0.74 5.81
CA GLN A 315 -9.73 -1.87 6.56
C GLN A 315 -8.36 -1.57 7.13
N GLU A 316 -8.23 -1.64 8.45
CA GLU A 316 -6.93 -1.65 9.12
C GLU A 316 -6.25 -3.01 8.93
N GLN A 317 -5.03 -3.01 8.39
CA GLN A 317 -4.18 -4.18 8.25
C GLN A 317 -2.78 -3.91 8.81
N LEU A 318 -2.04 -4.96 9.17
CA LEU A 318 -0.62 -4.85 9.48
C LEU A 318 0.20 -4.45 8.26
N SER A 319 1.27 -3.70 8.48
CA SER A 319 2.20 -3.26 7.43
C SER A 319 2.79 -4.44 6.67
N LYS A 320 2.55 -4.43 5.35
CA LYS A 320 3.14 -5.37 4.41
C LYS A 320 4.64 -5.04 4.23
N ASN A 321 5.44 -6.04 3.87
CA ASN A 321 6.87 -5.94 3.55
C ASN A 321 7.78 -5.41 4.69
N ARG A 322 7.30 -5.39 5.94
CA ARG A 322 8.06 -5.04 7.15
C ARG A 322 8.29 -6.27 8.03
N ILE A 323 9.45 -6.32 8.69
CA ILE A 323 9.78 -7.34 9.71
C ILE A 323 9.11 -6.92 11.02
N LEU A 324 8.29 -7.80 11.59
CA LEU A 324 7.69 -7.64 12.92
C LEU A 324 8.19 -8.77 13.83
N ILE A 325 8.80 -8.43 14.96
CA ILE A 325 9.16 -9.38 16.03
C ILE A 325 7.93 -9.55 16.94
N GLU A 326 7.45 -10.78 17.08
CA GLU A 326 6.33 -11.17 17.92
C GLU A 326 6.79 -12.26 18.91
N THR A 327 6.24 -12.26 20.13
CA THR A 327 6.45 -13.35 21.09
C THR A 327 5.17 -14.17 21.21
N ASP A 328 5.22 -15.49 20.93
CA ASP A 328 4.08 -16.39 21.14
C ASP A 328 3.87 -16.59 22.65
N SER A 329 2.86 -15.89 23.19
CA SER A 329 2.49 -15.90 24.61
C SER A 329 2.23 -17.30 25.17
N ARG A 330 1.92 -18.30 24.33
CA ARG A 330 1.69 -19.69 24.78
C ARG A 330 2.95 -20.55 24.84
N LYS A 331 4.03 -20.12 24.18
CA LYS A 331 5.27 -20.91 24.06
C LYS A 331 6.53 -20.17 24.52
N GLY A 332 6.39 -18.92 24.97
CA GLY A 332 7.53 -18.02 25.24
C GLY A 332 8.45 -17.83 24.03
N THR A 333 7.97 -18.16 22.83
CA THR A 333 8.78 -18.34 21.63
C THR A 333 8.81 -17.04 20.84
N ILE A 334 10.01 -16.51 20.61
CA ILE A 334 10.21 -15.35 19.74
C ILE A 334 10.12 -15.79 18.29
N MET A 335 9.43 -14.99 17.48
CA MET A 335 9.37 -15.14 16.04
C MET A 335 9.44 -13.79 15.32
N ALA A 336 10.16 -13.72 14.21
CA ALA A 336 10.02 -12.63 13.24
C ALA A 336 9.06 -13.05 12.14
N SER A 337 8.06 -12.23 11.83
CA SER A 337 7.10 -12.47 10.76
C SER A 337 7.12 -11.34 9.72
N VAL A 338 7.06 -11.71 8.44
CA VAL A 338 7.06 -10.77 7.29
C VAL A 338 5.97 -11.20 6.32
N THR A 339 4.94 -10.36 6.20
CA THR A 339 3.88 -10.50 5.19
C THR A 339 4.35 -9.82 3.90
N SER A 340 4.85 -10.60 2.95
CA SER A 340 5.23 -10.14 1.61
C SER A 340 3.97 -9.96 0.74
N SER A 341 3.85 -8.82 0.07
CA SER A 341 2.78 -8.55 -0.90
C SER A 341 3.35 -7.85 -2.13
N THR A 342 3.19 -8.47 -3.29
CA THR A 342 3.37 -7.87 -4.62
C THR A 342 2.03 -7.84 -5.36
N HIS A 343 2.00 -7.34 -6.61
CA HIS A 343 0.81 -7.41 -7.47
C HIS A 343 0.44 -8.86 -7.83
N GLU A 344 1.41 -9.77 -7.90
CA GLU A 344 1.21 -11.16 -8.32
C GLU A 344 0.92 -12.11 -7.15
N ARG A 345 1.62 -11.94 -6.03
CA ARG A 345 1.62 -12.91 -4.92
C ARG A 345 1.63 -12.25 -3.55
N LYS A 346 0.93 -12.91 -2.62
CA LYS A 346 0.98 -12.64 -1.17
C LYS A 346 1.54 -13.88 -0.48
N SER A 347 2.60 -13.73 0.31
CA SER A 347 3.20 -14.82 1.10
C SER A 347 3.60 -14.33 2.49
N LYS A 348 3.59 -15.21 3.49
CA LYS A 348 4.01 -14.85 4.86
C LYS A 348 5.12 -15.79 5.32
N THR A 349 6.29 -15.21 5.55
CA THR A 349 7.50 -15.92 5.98
C THR A 349 7.70 -15.70 7.47
N TYR A 350 8.07 -16.75 8.19
CA TYR A 350 8.34 -16.72 9.61
C TYR A 350 9.77 -17.21 9.88
N VAL A 351 10.47 -16.57 10.81
CA VAL A 351 11.69 -17.09 11.42
C VAL A 351 11.37 -17.31 12.90
N VAL A 352 11.49 -18.54 13.39
CA VAL A 352 10.96 -18.97 14.70
C VAL A 352 12.06 -19.68 15.50
N THR A 353 12.19 -19.35 16.77
CA THR A 353 13.09 -20.07 17.69
C THR A 353 12.40 -21.29 18.30
N LYS A 354 13.04 -22.47 18.30
CA LYS A 354 12.60 -23.66 19.04
C LYS A 354 13.82 -24.30 19.69
N ASN A 355 13.75 -24.58 20.99
CA ASN A 355 14.86 -25.19 21.76
C ASN A 355 16.20 -24.47 21.50
N SER A 356 16.18 -23.13 21.53
CA SER A 356 17.29 -22.23 21.19
C SER A 356 17.85 -22.32 19.75
N LYS A 357 17.30 -23.18 18.88
CA LYS A 357 17.61 -23.26 17.45
C LYS A 357 16.66 -22.38 16.63
N VAL A 358 17.17 -21.69 15.62
CA VAL A 358 16.39 -20.77 14.77
C VAL A 358 16.03 -21.43 13.44
N TYR A 359 14.75 -21.41 13.09
CA TYR A 359 14.20 -22.07 11.90
C TYR A 359 13.42 -21.12 10.99
N LEU A 360 13.58 -21.30 9.68
CA LEU A 360 12.73 -20.74 8.63
C LEU A 360 11.46 -21.58 8.46
N LYS A 361 10.30 -20.94 8.58
CA LYS A 361 8.98 -21.54 8.42
C LYS A 361 8.16 -20.79 7.36
N HIS A 362 7.64 -21.54 6.39
CA HIS A 362 6.79 -21.00 5.33
C HIS A 362 5.71 -22.02 4.93
N ASN A 363 4.52 -21.57 4.51
CA ASN A 363 3.39 -22.46 4.23
C ASN A 363 3.67 -23.50 3.12
N SER A 364 4.45 -23.15 2.10
CA SER A 364 4.81 -24.06 1.00
C SER A 364 5.88 -25.10 1.36
N ILE A 365 6.33 -25.14 2.61
CA ILE A 365 7.34 -26.05 3.13
C ILE A 365 6.67 -26.90 4.22
N GLN A 366 6.94 -28.21 4.24
CA GLN A 366 6.34 -29.15 5.19
C GLN A 366 7.03 -29.05 6.55
N GLU A 367 8.35 -29.14 6.53
CA GLU A 367 9.22 -29.10 7.70
C GLU A 367 9.86 -27.72 7.84
N GLU A 368 10.25 -27.35 9.05
CA GLU A 368 10.88 -26.06 9.33
C GLU A 368 12.40 -26.19 9.11
N ILE A 369 12.96 -25.33 8.25
CA ILE A 369 14.35 -25.45 7.78
C ILE A 369 15.29 -24.71 8.74
N PRO A 370 16.39 -25.30 9.23
CA PRO A 370 17.39 -24.59 10.03
C PRO A 370 17.92 -23.35 9.30
N ILE A 371 18.00 -22.21 10.00
CA ILE A 371 18.33 -20.92 9.36
C ILE A 371 19.69 -20.91 8.66
N ALA A 372 20.68 -21.61 9.20
CA ALA A 372 22.01 -21.77 8.59
C ALA A 372 21.93 -22.50 7.23
N ILE A 373 21.14 -23.59 7.13
CA ILE A 373 20.90 -24.31 5.88
C ILE A 373 20.19 -23.40 4.86
N ALA A 374 19.21 -22.61 5.31
CA ALA A 374 18.53 -21.66 4.44
C ALA A 374 19.50 -20.60 3.87
N LEU A 375 20.35 -20.00 4.70
CA LEU A 375 21.35 -19.01 4.25
C LEU A 375 22.38 -19.61 3.28
N LYS A 376 22.83 -20.86 3.51
CA LYS A 376 23.65 -21.61 2.53
C LYS A 376 22.94 -21.84 1.20
N ALA A 377 21.64 -22.12 1.20
CA ALA A 377 20.86 -22.28 -0.03
C ALA A 377 20.71 -20.96 -0.81
N TYR A 378 20.57 -19.83 -0.11
CA TYR A 378 20.57 -18.50 -0.72
C TYR A 378 21.94 -18.03 -1.25
N GLY A 379 23.03 -18.77 -0.98
CA GLY A 379 24.36 -18.55 -1.57
C GLY A 379 25.45 -18.14 -0.58
N ILE A 380 25.12 -17.90 0.69
CA ILE A 380 26.11 -17.60 1.75
C ILE A 380 26.67 -18.93 2.27
N THR A 381 27.67 -19.48 1.59
CA THR A 381 28.24 -20.81 1.90
C THR A 381 29.24 -20.79 3.06
N SER A 382 29.89 -19.65 3.31
CA SER A 382 30.91 -19.49 4.34
C SER A 382 30.28 -19.40 5.73
N ASP A 383 30.56 -20.37 6.60
CA ASP A 383 30.03 -20.41 7.97
C ASP A 383 30.43 -19.16 8.79
N ARG A 384 31.64 -18.63 8.56
CA ARG A 384 32.11 -17.36 9.15
C ARG A 384 31.26 -16.18 8.73
N GLU A 385 30.86 -16.14 7.45
CA GLU A 385 30.03 -15.07 6.89
C GLU A 385 28.59 -15.14 7.42
N VAL A 386 28.00 -16.33 7.48
CA VAL A 386 26.68 -16.57 8.10
C VAL A 386 26.65 -16.03 9.54
N VAL A 387 27.64 -16.39 10.37
CA VAL A 387 27.75 -15.90 11.76
C VAL A 387 27.95 -14.38 11.79
N GLN A 388 28.82 -13.82 10.95
CA GLN A 388 29.12 -12.39 10.96
C GLN A 388 27.93 -11.51 10.54
N ILE A 389 27.12 -11.93 9.55
CA ILE A 389 25.95 -11.15 9.12
C ILE A 389 24.84 -11.20 10.18
N VAL A 390 24.57 -12.39 10.75
CA VAL A 390 23.50 -12.57 11.75
C VAL A 390 23.87 -11.99 13.12
N CYS A 391 25.09 -12.25 13.61
CA CYS A 391 25.49 -11.89 14.99
C CYS A 391 26.31 -10.59 15.06
N GLY A 392 27.07 -10.26 14.01
CA GLY A 392 28.06 -9.20 14.06
C GLY A 392 29.18 -9.49 15.07
N ASN A 393 29.59 -8.46 15.79
CA ASN A 393 30.71 -8.48 16.73
C ASN A 393 30.30 -8.80 18.19
N ASN A 394 29.03 -9.09 18.46
CA ASN A 394 28.55 -9.33 19.83
C ASN A 394 28.66 -10.82 20.19
N ASP A 395 29.41 -11.14 21.24
CA ASP A 395 29.67 -12.53 21.63
C ASP A 395 28.44 -13.27 22.15
N ASP A 396 27.52 -12.61 22.88
CA ASP A 396 26.25 -13.21 23.33
C ASP A 396 25.42 -13.76 22.16
N TYR A 397 25.38 -13.01 21.05
CA TYR A 397 24.64 -13.41 19.85
C TYR A 397 25.33 -14.59 19.15
N ARG A 398 26.67 -14.60 19.12
CA ARG A 398 27.48 -15.70 18.58
C ARG A 398 27.30 -16.98 19.42
N ALA A 399 27.26 -16.86 20.74
CA ALA A 399 26.99 -17.96 21.66
C ALA A 399 25.59 -18.54 21.44
N ALA A 400 24.55 -17.71 21.36
CA ALA A 400 23.18 -18.15 21.08
C ALA A 400 23.02 -18.81 19.69
N PHE A 401 23.72 -18.29 18.68
CA PHE A 401 23.61 -18.77 17.31
C PHE A 401 24.48 -19.99 16.99
N SER A 402 25.52 -20.28 17.80
CA SER A 402 26.43 -21.42 17.61
C SER A 402 25.69 -22.76 17.48
N ILE A 403 24.64 -22.97 18.29
CA ILE A 403 23.75 -24.13 18.30
C ILE A 403 23.05 -24.35 16.93
N CYS A 404 22.81 -23.27 16.16
CA CYS A 404 22.26 -23.35 14.81
C CYS A 404 23.29 -23.81 13.78
N MET A 405 24.57 -23.50 13.99
CA MET A 405 25.69 -23.89 13.12
C MET A 405 26.08 -25.34 13.37
N GLU A 406 26.13 -25.76 14.63
CA GLU A 406 26.30 -27.18 15.03
C GLU A 406 25.25 -28.06 14.36
N HIS A 407 23.97 -27.69 14.44
CA HIS A 407 22.89 -28.43 13.76
C HIS A 407 22.99 -28.43 12.22
N CYS A 408 23.64 -27.44 11.62
CA CYS A 408 23.93 -27.45 10.17
C CYS A 408 25.04 -28.46 9.83
N HIS A 409 26.00 -28.64 10.74
CA HIS A 409 27.07 -29.64 10.62
C HIS A 409 26.54 -31.06 10.85
N GLU A 410 25.71 -31.27 11.89
CA GLU A 410 24.99 -32.54 12.15
C GLU A 410 24.18 -33.01 10.91
N ALA A 411 23.55 -32.07 10.21
CA ALA A 411 22.79 -32.34 8.99
C ALA A 411 23.65 -32.65 7.75
N GLY A 412 24.98 -32.54 7.83
CA GLY A 412 25.91 -32.81 6.72
C GLY A 412 25.84 -31.80 5.56
N VAL A 413 25.41 -30.57 5.82
CA VAL A 413 25.17 -29.55 4.77
C VAL A 413 26.32 -28.54 4.71
N PHE A 414 27.20 -28.71 3.71
CA PHE A 414 28.37 -27.86 3.51
C PHE A 414 28.24 -26.95 2.27
N THR A 415 27.64 -27.45 1.20
CA THR A 415 27.54 -26.75 -0.09
C THR A 415 26.12 -26.24 -0.37
N GLN A 416 26.00 -25.20 -1.21
CA GLN A 416 24.70 -24.69 -1.68
C GLN A 416 23.87 -25.77 -2.37
N LYS A 417 24.48 -26.67 -3.16
CA LYS A 417 23.78 -27.79 -3.81
C LYS A 417 23.17 -28.76 -2.81
N GLN A 418 23.90 -29.11 -1.74
CA GLN A 418 23.37 -29.93 -0.64
C GLN A 418 22.24 -29.21 0.11
N ALA A 419 22.38 -27.90 0.37
CA ALA A 419 21.35 -27.10 1.02
C ALA A 419 20.05 -27.03 0.21
N LEU A 420 20.16 -26.81 -1.11
CA LEU A 420 19.00 -26.86 -2.03
C LEU A 420 18.39 -28.26 -2.09
N ALA A 421 19.18 -29.33 -2.11
CA ALA A 421 18.68 -30.70 -2.09
C ALA A 421 17.98 -31.07 -0.76
N TYR A 422 18.46 -30.54 0.37
CA TYR A 422 17.80 -30.68 1.68
C TYR A 422 16.42 -29.99 1.64
N ILE A 423 16.38 -28.71 1.24
CA ILE A 423 15.15 -27.93 1.16
C ILE A 423 14.14 -28.56 0.19
N GLY A 424 14.61 -29.05 -0.96
CA GLY A 424 13.76 -29.69 -1.97
C GLY A 424 12.98 -30.91 -1.46
N LYS A 425 13.56 -31.67 -0.51
CA LYS A 425 12.84 -32.79 0.15
C LYS A 425 11.70 -32.29 1.04
N SER A 426 11.89 -31.15 1.71
CA SER A 426 10.90 -30.57 2.63
C SER A 426 9.87 -29.66 1.92
N VAL A 427 10.00 -29.37 0.63
CA VAL A 427 9.00 -28.60 -0.14
C VAL A 427 7.70 -29.38 -0.28
N LYS A 428 6.56 -28.69 -0.18
CA LYS A 428 5.25 -29.26 -0.55
C LYS A 428 5.17 -29.39 -2.06
N MET A 429 5.38 -30.60 -2.59
CA MET A 429 5.05 -30.93 -3.97
C MET A 429 3.59 -30.56 -4.26
N VAL A 430 3.38 -29.49 -5.02
CA VAL A 430 2.08 -29.21 -5.62
C VAL A 430 1.84 -30.30 -6.64
N LYS A 431 0.87 -31.19 -6.38
CA LYS A 431 0.39 -32.15 -7.38
C LYS A 431 -0.22 -31.36 -8.55
N LYS A 432 0.61 -31.00 -9.53
CA LYS A 432 0.13 -30.61 -10.86
C LYS A 432 -0.75 -31.75 -11.39
N GLY A 433 -1.81 -31.40 -12.10
CA GLY A 433 -2.85 -32.33 -12.53
C GLY A 433 -2.35 -33.43 -13.48
N PRO A 434 -3.25 -34.26 -14.04
CA PRO A 434 -2.85 -35.40 -14.90
C PRO A 434 -2.06 -35.01 -16.15
N VAL A 435 -1.99 -33.72 -16.51
CA VAL A 435 -1.15 -33.15 -17.57
C VAL A 435 0.03 -32.39 -16.95
N ALA A 436 0.88 -33.11 -16.19
CA ALA A 436 2.12 -32.57 -15.65
C ALA A 436 3.30 -33.03 -16.51
N GLY A 437 4.15 -32.08 -16.93
CA GLY A 437 5.42 -32.38 -17.59
C GLY A 437 6.41 -33.16 -16.69
N PRO A 438 7.62 -33.45 -17.19
CA PRO A 438 8.61 -34.21 -16.44
C PRO A 438 8.87 -33.61 -15.05
N LYS A 439 9.04 -34.48 -14.04
CA LYS A 439 9.36 -34.06 -12.67
C LYS A 439 10.65 -33.24 -12.68
N ARG A 440 10.59 -32.02 -12.16
CA ARG A 440 11.78 -31.18 -11.97
C ARG A 440 12.69 -31.82 -10.90
N PRO A 441 14.02 -31.65 -10.99
CA PRO A 441 14.91 -32.09 -9.92
C PRO A 441 14.64 -31.28 -8.65
N LEU A 442 14.77 -31.92 -7.49
CA LEU A 442 14.49 -31.34 -6.16
C LEU A 442 15.22 -30.01 -5.91
N THR A 443 16.43 -29.85 -6.47
CA THR A 443 17.23 -28.62 -6.38
C THR A 443 16.61 -27.44 -7.14
N GLU A 444 15.95 -27.69 -8.29
CA GLU A 444 15.25 -26.65 -9.04
C GLU A 444 13.92 -26.29 -8.36
N GLU A 445 13.18 -27.26 -7.83
CA GLU A 445 11.95 -27.00 -7.06
C GLU A 445 12.25 -26.17 -5.81
N ALA A 446 13.35 -26.46 -5.10
CA ALA A 446 13.83 -25.64 -3.98
C ALA A 446 14.16 -24.22 -4.42
N LEU A 447 14.88 -24.06 -5.55
CA LEU A 447 15.27 -22.76 -6.07
C LEU A 447 14.06 -21.94 -6.52
N GLU A 448 13.06 -22.54 -7.17
CA GLU A 448 11.79 -21.90 -7.55
C GLU A 448 11.01 -21.40 -6.32
N VAL A 449 10.99 -22.17 -5.22
CA VAL A 449 10.34 -21.76 -3.97
C VAL A 449 11.11 -20.63 -3.26
N LEU A 450 12.43 -20.73 -3.14
CA LEU A 450 13.25 -19.69 -2.49
C LEU A 450 13.27 -18.38 -3.28
N SER A 451 13.22 -18.44 -4.62
CA SER A 451 13.20 -17.26 -5.49
C SER A 451 11.82 -16.63 -5.64
N THR A 452 10.73 -17.40 -5.78
CA THR A 452 9.41 -16.84 -6.16
C THR A 452 8.34 -16.87 -5.06
N VAL A 453 8.58 -17.58 -3.94
CA VAL A 453 7.57 -17.78 -2.89
C VAL A 453 8.03 -17.20 -1.55
N VAL A 454 9.24 -17.56 -1.09
CA VAL A 454 9.82 -17.02 0.14
C VAL A 454 10.29 -15.59 -0.12
N LEU A 455 9.91 -14.66 0.78
CA LEU A 455 10.17 -13.22 0.66
C LEU A 455 9.83 -12.67 -0.73
N ALA A 456 8.60 -12.93 -1.21
CA ALA A 456 8.17 -12.62 -2.58
C ALA A 456 8.25 -11.13 -2.98
N HIS A 457 8.38 -10.21 -2.01
CA HIS A 457 8.50 -8.78 -2.24
C HIS A 457 9.95 -8.33 -2.55
N VAL A 458 10.95 -9.15 -2.24
CA VAL A 458 12.34 -8.90 -2.61
C VAL A 458 12.55 -9.53 -4.00
N PRO A 459 13.04 -8.78 -5.01
CA PRO A 459 13.34 -9.35 -6.32
C PRO A 459 14.50 -10.35 -6.27
N ALA A 460 14.60 -11.20 -7.28
CA ALA A 460 15.65 -12.22 -7.42
C ALA A 460 16.14 -12.27 -8.87
N ASP A 461 16.51 -11.09 -9.38
CA ASP A 461 16.86 -10.88 -10.78
C ASP A 461 18.09 -11.72 -11.18
N ASN A 462 18.03 -12.40 -12.32
CA ASN A 462 19.10 -13.28 -12.83
C ASN A 462 19.57 -14.34 -11.81
N LEU A 463 18.66 -14.86 -10.97
CA LEU A 463 18.95 -15.78 -9.86
C LEU A 463 19.88 -15.18 -8.79
N ASN A 464 20.05 -13.85 -8.73
CA ASN A 464 20.75 -13.20 -7.64
C ASN A 464 19.92 -13.30 -6.34
N LEU A 465 20.30 -14.26 -5.51
CA LEU A 465 19.65 -14.57 -4.25
C LEU A 465 20.21 -13.78 -3.05
N GLN A 466 21.29 -13.00 -3.24
CA GLN A 466 21.95 -12.26 -2.15
C GLN A 466 21.05 -11.24 -1.43
N PRO A 467 20.20 -10.42 -2.11
CA PRO A 467 19.29 -9.52 -1.40
C PRO A 467 18.31 -10.26 -0.48
N LYS A 468 17.87 -11.46 -0.88
CA LYS A 468 17.03 -12.34 -0.04
C LYS A 468 17.81 -12.95 1.12
N ALA A 469 19.05 -13.35 0.88
CA ALA A 469 19.96 -13.86 1.90
C ALA A 469 20.16 -12.83 3.02
N ILE A 470 20.49 -11.58 2.65
CA ILE A 470 20.69 -10.46 3.58
C ILE A 470 19.39 -10.15 4.33
N TYR A 471 18.24 -10.06 3.65
CA TYR A 471 16.96 -9.79 4.31
C TYR A 471 16.60 -10.88 5.32
N LEU A 472 16.80 -12.16 4.97
CA LEU A 472 16.58 -13.29 5.87
C LEU A 472 17.57 -13.28 7.06
N ALA A 473 18.83 -12.91 6.83
CA ALA A 473 19.82 -12.78 7.89
C ALA A 473 19.49 -11.61 8.84
N VAL A 474 18.95 -10.49 8.34
CA VAL A 474 18.42 -9.40 9.18
C VAL A 474 17.20 -9.85 10.00
N MET A 475 16.29 -10.65 9.42
CA MET A 475 15.21 -11.29 10.21
C MET A 475 15.77 -12.17 11.33
N ALA A 476 16.76 -13.02 11.03
CA ALA A 476 17.40 -13.89 12.01
C ALA A 476 18.13 -13.09 13.11
N ARG A 477 18.85 -12.03 12.73
CA ARG A 477 19.52 -11.11 13.66
C ARG A 477 18.55 -10.45 14.62
N ARG A 478 17.41 -9.97 14.12
CA ARG A 478 16.33 -9.39 14.95
C ARG A 478 15.76 -10.41 15.94
N VAL A 479 15.63 -11.69 15.55
CA VAL A 479 15.23 -12.77 16.48
C VAL A 479 16.31 -13.03 17.55
N VAL A 480 17.58 -13.13 17.17
CA VAL A 480 18.69 -13.36 18.13
C VAL A 480 18.85 -12.18 19.10
N GLN A 481 18.68 -10.94 18.63
CA GLN A 481 18.65 -9.74 19.49
C GLN A 481 17.51 -9.80 20.52
N ALA A 482 16.30 -10.19 20.09
CA ALA A 482 15.17 -10.36 20.99
C ALA A 482 15.32 -11.56 21.94
N MET A 483 16.07 -12.61 21.57
CA MET A 483 16.41 -13.73 22.47
C MET A 483 17.31 -13.29 23.61
N ALA A 484 18.25 -12.38 23.36
CA ALA A 484 19.10 -11.79 24.40
C ALA A 484 18.37 -10.71 25.22
N ASN A 485 17.52 -9.90 24.58
CA ASN A 485 16.75 -8.85 25.24
C ASN A 485 15.25 -8.91 24.87
N PRO A 486 14.41 -9.50 25.75
CA PRO A 486 12.96 -9.61 25.54
C PRO A 486 12.20 -8.28 25.39
N LYS A 487 12.82 -7.12 25.65
CA LYS A 487 12.21 -5.81 25.41
C LYS A 487 12.23 -5.41 23.93
N LEU A 488 13.02 -6.07 23.08
CA LEU A 488 13.15 -5.77 21.65
C LEU A 488 12.04 -6.43 20.80
N VAL A 489 10.81 -6.52 21.32
CA VAL A 489 9.64 -7.04 20.62
C VAL A 489 8.86 -5.89 20.00
N ASP A 490 8.37 -6.04 18.77
CA ASP A 490 7.61 -4.98 18.09
C ASP A 490 6.16 -4.98 18.59
N ASP A 491 5.64 -3.81 19.00
CA ASP A 491 4.22 -3.65 19.28
C ASP A 491 3.41 -3.75 17.97
N ARG A 492 2.42 -4.65 17.98
CA ARG A 492 1.50 -4.89 16.87
C ARG A 492 0.39 -3.84 16.79
N ASP A 493 0.07 -3.19 17.91
CA ASP A 493 -0.99 -2.20 17.98
C ASP A 493 -0.51 -0.76 17.71
N TYR A 494 0.81 -0.53 17.75
CA TYR A 494 1.43 0.71 17.28
C TYR A 494 0.98 1.07 15.84
N VAL A 495 0.30 2.21 15.72
CA VAL A 495 -0.35 2.65 14.46
C VAL A 495 0.64 2.77 13.29
N GLY A 496 1.90 3.11 13.54
CA GLY A 496 2.93 3.16 12.49
C GLY A 496 3.26 1.80 11.86
N ASN A 497 3.01 0.70 12.58
CA ASN A 497 3.08 -0.68 12.07
C ASN A 497 1.79 -1.11 11.34
N LYS A 498 0.75 -0.26 11.28
CA LYS A 498 -0.51 -0.54 10.58
C LYS A 498 -0.66 0.27 9.29
N ARG A 499 -1.53 -0.17 8.38
CA ARG A 499 -1.86 0.48 7.11
C ARG A 499 -3.36 0.38 6.87
N LEU A 500 -3.94 1.46 6.36
CA LEU A 500 -5.34 1.50 5.95
C LEU A 500 -5.43 1.09 4.48
N GLU A 501 -6.21 0.05 4.19
CA GLU A 501 -6.58 -0.36 2.83
C GLU A 501 -7.95 0.26 2.49
N LEU A 502 -8.02 0.97 1.36
CA LEU A 502 -9.06 1.94 0.97
C LEU A 502 -9.67 1.64 -0.41
#